data_AF-A0A7V5BD41-F1
#
_entry.id   AF-A0A7V5BD41-F1
#
_cell.length_a   1.000
_cell.length_b   1.000
_cell.length_c   1.000
_cell.angle_alpha   90.00
_cell.angle_beta   90.00
_cell.angle_gamma   90.00
#
_symmetry.space_group_name_H-M   'P 1'
#
loop_
_entity.id
_entity.type
_entity.pdbx_description
1 polymer ?
#
loop_
_entity_poly.entity_id
_entity_poly.type
_entity_poly.pdbx_seq_one_letter_code
_entity_poly.pdbx_strand_id
1 'polypeptide(L)'
;MTKINLLLGFLAILFLASCQKDTNPVLIYDIHDEFNIEIYQELSEANEVFLKLTTLEKYPSNYRIEADAYINSGNIELNIYRIYKPQTPAPNNVFLTKKVKLGALNLGTHPLDLIIRNNISNEGLISVNPNTIELDFSTKNGISSKHYEVNRFHPNDYWGIASVDSSYHAIYVDQFINKITAESTPINQPNIGNYGYFSISPQGDIELSYTPRGYYRTFFMSAEDFTQINAYIQEYKNLGISFHATVITAKGQVYQHVENEQSPFVQQTLELCTIP
;
A
#
# COMPACT_ATOMS: atom_id res chain seq x y z
N MET A 1 -76.55 -27.61 -14.25
CA MET A 1 -75.82 -26.37 -14.61
C MET A 1 -75.45 -25.52 -13.38
N THR A 2 -75.06 -26.13 -12.26
CA THR A 2 -74.74 -25.40 -11.00
C THR A 2 -73.29 -25.54 -10.53
N LYS A 3 -72.50 -26.45 -11.13
CA LYS A 3 -71.11 -26.71 -10.74
C LYS A 3 -70.08 -25.76 -11.37
N ILE A 4 -70.41 -25.09 -12.48
CA ILE A 4 -69.50 -24.16 -13.18
C ILE A 4 -69.46 -22.78 -12.49
N ASN A 5 -70.56 -22.35 -11.87
CA ASN A 5 -70.62 -21.05 -11.18
C ASN A 5 -69.85 -21.04 -9.84
N LEU A 6 -69.60 -22.21 -9.23
CA LEU A 6 -68.79 -22.31 -8.02
C LEU A 6 -67.28 -22.21 -8.32
N LEU A 7 -66.85 -22.68 -9.49
CA LEU A 7 -65.44 -22.65 -9.89
C LEU A 7 -64.98 -21.25 -10.30
N LEU A 8 -65.86 -20.46 -10.94
CA LEU A 8 -65.58 -19.06 -11.29
C LEU A 8 -65.45 -18.16 -10.04
N GLY A 9 -66.20 -18.46 -8.97
CA GLY A 9 -66.10 -17.72 -7.70
C GLY A 9 -64.77 -17.95 -6.98
N PHE A 10 -64.21 -19.17 -7.07
CA PHE A 10 -62.95 -19.50 -6.41
C PHE A 10 -61.72 -18.92 -7.15
N LEU A 11 -61.80 -18.80 -8.48
CA LEU A 11 -60.73 -18.21 -9.29
C LEU A 11 -60.59 -16.69 -9.08
N ALA A 12 -61.69 -16.00 -8.76
CA ALA A 12 -61.67 -14.55 -8.48
C ALA A 12 -61.00 -14.19 -7.13
N ILE A 13 -60.96 -15.12 -6.17
CA ILE A 13 -60.35 -14.86 -4.84
C ILE A 13 -58.81 -14.97 -4.91
N LEU A 14 -58.26 -15.72 -5.87
CA LEU A 14 -56.81 -15.88 -6.05
C LEU A 14 -56.12 -14.65 -6.66
N PHE A 15 -56.86 -13.72 -7.28
CA PHE A 15 -56.28 -12.49 -7.86
C PHE A 15 -56.20 -11.32 -6.87
N LEU A 16 -56.73 -11.44 -5.64
CA LEU A 16 -56.64 -10.39 -4.62
C LEU A 16 -55.44 -10.52 -3.68
N ALA A 17 -54.63 -11.58 -3.79
CA ALA A 17 -53.33 -11.69 -3.14
C ALA A 17 -52.23 -10.90 -3.91
N SER A 18 -52.60 -9.73 -4.41
CA SER A 18 -51.69 -8.80 -5.09
C SER A 18 -50.72 -8.20 -4.06
N CYS A 19 -49.55 -8.82 -3.98
CA CYS A 19 -48.24 -8.21 -3.75
C CYS A 19 -48.29 -6.85 -3.03
N GLN A 20 -48.27 -6.86 -1.69
CA GLN A 20 -47.85 -5.67 -0.95
C GLN A 20 -46.40 -5.41 -1.33
N LYS A 21 -46.18 -4.42 -2.18
CA LYS A 21 -44.86 -3.90 -2.49
C LYS A 21 -44.30 -3.36 -1.18
N ASP A 22 -43.42 -4.14 -0.57
CA ASP A 22 -42.75 -3.81 0.67
C ASP A 22 -41.87 -2.57 0.42
N THR A 23 -42.47 -1.40 0.52
CA THR A 23 -41.78 -0.11 0.49
C THR A 23 -41.25 0.16 1.88
N ASN A 24 -40.37 -0.72 2.36
CA ASN A 24 -39.46 -0.30 3.42
C ASN A 24 -38.59 0.80 2.82
N PRO A 25 -38.65 2.04 3.34
CA PRO A 25 -37.78 3.10 2.86
C PRO A 25 -36.34 2.60 3.05
N VAL A 26 -35.59 2.55 1.95
CA VAL A 26 -34.15 2.34 2.00
C VAL A 26 -33.60 3.52 2.80
N LEU A 27 -33.28 3.28 4.08
CA LEU A 27 -32.59 4.24 4.92
C LEU A 27 -31.19 4.40 4.33
N ILE A 28 -31.00 5.45 3.54
CA ILE A 28 -29.68 5.88 3.08
C ILE A 28 -29.03 6.56 4.29
N TYR A 29 -28.24 5.82 5.04
CA TYR A 29 -27.35 6.40 6.03
C TYR A 29 -26.18 7.05 5.29
N ASP A 30 -26.01 8.37 5.44
CA ASP A 30 -24.79 9.06 4.99
C ASP A 30 -23.67 8.66 5.95
N ILE A 31 -22.89 7.66 5.54
CA ILE A 31 -21.76 7.14 6.32
C ILE A 31 -20.53 7.91 5.86
N HIS A 32 -20.10 8.88 6.67
CA HIS A 32 -18.86 9.61 6.41
C HIS A 32 -17.64 8.68 6.41
N ASP A 33 -16.69 9.00 5.53
CA ASP A 33 -15.42 8.27 5.45
C ASP A 33 -14.63 8.41 6.76
N GLU A 34 -14.14 7.29 7.29
CA GLU A 34 -13.32 7.26 8.52
C GLU A 34 -11.85 6.91 8.21
N PHE A 35 -11.61 6.11 7.17
CA PHE A 35 -10.30 5.55 6.84
C PHE A 35 -9.93 5.77 5.37
N ASN A 36 -8.65 6.01 5.11
CA ASN A 36 -8.00 5.82 3.82
C ASN A 36 -7.37 4.41 3.81
N ILE A 37 -7.71 3.59 2.82
CA ILE A 37 -7.17 2.22 2.66
C ILE A 37 -6.31 2.18 1.40
N GLU A 38 -5.05 1.78 1.53
CA GLU A 38 -4.12 1.66 0.41
C GLU A 38 -3.60 0.23 0.32
N ILE A 39 -3.45 -0.29 -0.90
CA ILE A 39 -2.76 -1.55 -1.13
C ILE A 39 -1.26 -1.32 -1.23
N TYR A 40 -0.47 -2.25 -0.69
CA TYR A 40 0.97 -2.11 -0.56
C TYR A 40 1.65 -3.48 -0.67
N GLN A 41 2.81 -3.53 -1.32
CA GLN A 41 3.71 -4.68 -1.32
C GLN A 41 4.85 -4.41 -0.34
N GLU A 42 5.08 -5.32 0.60
CA GLU A 42 6.30 -5.29 1.41
C GLU A 42 7.43 -5.98 0.67
N LEU A 43 8.59 -5.31 0.61
CA LEU A 43 9.81 -5.90 0.07
C LEU A 43 10.33 -6.93 1.06
N SER A 44 10.14 -8.20 0.71
CA SER A 44 10.57 -9.36 1.48
C SER A 44 10.69 -10.56 0.54
N GLU A 45 11.42 -11.61 0.95
CA GLU A 45 11.51 -12.87 0.18
C GLU A 45 10.14 -13.48 -0.16
N ALA A 46 9.12 -13.19 0.67
CA ALA A 46 7.77 -13.72 0.52
C ALA A 46 6.84 -12.84 -0.36
N ASN A 47 7.27 -11.65 -0.79
CA ASN A 47 6.46 -10.71 -1.58
C ASN A 47 5.05 -10.48 -0.99
N GLU A 48 5.02 -10.15 0.29
CA GLU A 48 3.77 -10.11 1.05
C GLU A 48 2.95 -8.86 0.73
N VAL A 49 1.63 -9.05 0.62
CA VAL A 49 0.67 -7.97 0.38
C VAL A 49 0.10 -7.49 1.71
N PHE A 50 -0.03 -6.17 1.83
CA PHE A 50 -0.62 -5.51 2.99
C PHE A 50 -1.68 -4.52 2.56
N LEU A 51 -2.64 -4.30 3.46
CA LEU A 51 -3.52 -3.14 3.43
C LEU A 51 -3.06 -2.14 4.49
N LYS A 52 -2.77 -0.92 4.06
CA LYS A 52 -2.41 0.19 4.94
C LYS A 52 -3.66 1.02 5.23
N LEU A 53 -4.10 0.97 6.47
CA LEU A 53 -5.21 1.76 6.99
C LEU A 53 -4.66 3.05 7.57
N THR A 54 -5.19 4.20 7.16
CA THR A 54 -4.85 5.51 7.72
C THR A 54 -6.12 6.27 8.10
N THR A 55 -6.21 6.85 9.30
CA THR A 55 -7.38 7.66 9.65
C THR A 55 -7.44 8.94 8.83
N LEU A 56 -8.65 9.41 8.53
CA LEU A 56 -8.85 10.72 7.87
C LEU A 56 -8.79 11.90 8.83
N GLU A 57 -8.95 11.64 10.13
CA GLU A 57 -8.79 12.63 11.20
C GLU A 57 -7.53 12.35 12.02
N LYS A 58 -7.04 13.38 12.73
CA LYS A 58 -5.90 13.26 13.64
C LYS A 58 -6.36 12.85 15.04
N TYR A 59 -5.64 11.91 15.63
CA TYR A 59 -5.84 11.42 16.99
C TYR A 59 -4.56 11.55 17.82
N PRO A 60 -4.65 11.55 19.16
CA PRO A 60 -3.48 11.47 20.01
C PRO A 60 -2.57 10.30 19.62
N SER A 61 -1.25 10.52 19.58
CA SER A 61 -0.28 9.58 19.00
C SER A 61 -0.19 8.21 19.67
N ASN A 62 -0.71 8.06 20.89
CA ASN A 62 -0.80 6.79 21.60
C ASN A 62 -2.12 6.04 21.38
N TYR A 63 -3.01 6.55 20.51
CA TYR A 63 -4.16 5.80 20.01
C TYR A 63 -3.68 4.80 18.95
N ARG A 64 -4.48 3.76 18.67
CA ARG A 64 -4.17 2.78 17.62
C ARG A 64 -5.43 2.26 16.94
N ILE A 65 -5.30 1.85 15.68
CA ILE A 65 -6.35 1.13 14.95
C ILE A 65 -6.26 -0.35 15.36
N GLU A 66 -7.37 -0.92 15.83
CA GLU A 66 -7.50 -2.35 16.07
C GLU A 66 -8.23 -2.96 14.86
N ALA A 67 -7.47 -3.70 14.05
CA ALA A 67 -7.94 -4.33 12.83
C ALA A 67 -7.12 -5.58 12.52
N ASP A 68 -7.76 -6.60 11.93
CA ASP A 68 -7.16 -7.87 11.52
C ASP A 68 -7.74 -8.31 10.17
N ALA A 69 -7.00 -9.14 9.43
CA ALA A 69 -7.49 -9.80 8.23
C ALA A 69 -7.37 -11.32 8.36
N TYR A 70 -8.34 -12.01 7.77
CA TYR A 70 -8.37 -13.47 7.70
C TYR A 70 -8.51 -13.89 6.24
N ILE A 71 -7.83 -14.97 5.86
CA ILE A 71 -7.97 -15.56 4.53
C ILE A 71 -8.55 -16.95 4.69
N ASN A 72 -9.72 -17.17 4.11
CA ASN A 72 -10.39 -18.45 4.10
C ASN A 72 -10.75 -18.84 2.68
N SER A 73 -10.12 -19.91 2.17
CA SER A 73 -10.41 -20.46 0.85
C SER A 73 -10.31 -19.43 -0.29
N GLY A 74 -9.40 -18.46 -0.16
CA GLY A 74 -9.21 -17.37 -1.14
C GLY A 74 -10.11 -16.15 -0.95
N ASN A 75 -11.11 -16.18 -0.06
CA ASN A 75 -11.81 -14.98 0.38
C ASN A 75 -11.01 -14.29 1.50
N ILE A 76 -10.89 -12.98 1.41
CA ILE A 76 -10.18 -12.14 2.37
C ILE A 76 -11.24 -11.38 3.17
N GLU A 77 -11.23 -11.51 4.49
CA GLU A 77 -12.10 -10.74 5.38
C GLU A 77 -11.24 -9.78 6.19
N LEU A 78 -11.39 -8.48 5.97
CA LEU A 78 -10.74 -7.41 6.73
C LEU A 78 -11.73 -6.83 7.75
N ASN A 79 -11.40 -6.95 9.03
CA ASN A 79 -12.19 -6.39 10.12
C ASN A 79 -11.49 -5.19 10.74
N ILE A 80 -12.13 -4.02 10.72
CA ILE A 80 -11.73 -2.82 11.47
C ILE A 80 -12.64 -2.68 12.69
N TYR A 81 -12.18 -3.13 13.85
CA TYR A 81 -13.02 -3.21 15.04
C TYR A 81 -13.26 -1.83 15.66
N ARG A 82 -12.19 -1.05 15.89
CA ARG A 82 -12.25 0.27 16.54
C ARG A 82 -10.93 1.03 16.48
N ILE A 83 -10.98 2.30 16.89
CA ILE A 83 -9.80 3.05 17.33
C ILE A 83 -9.70 2.90 18.84
N TYR A 84 -8.64 2.24 19.33
CA TYR A 84 -8.39 2.08 20.75
C TYR A 84 -7.91 3.39 21.36
N LYS A 85 -8.60 3.82 22.42
CA LYS A 85 -8.30 5.01 23.22
C LYS A 85 -7.69 4.59 24.57
N PRO A 86 -6.41 4.92 24.85
CA PRO A 86 -5.82 4.73 26.17
C PRO A 86 -6.41 5.70 27.20
N GLN A 87 -6.13 5.45 28.48
CA GLN A 87 -6.66 6.28 29.59
C GLN A 87 -6.19 7.73 29.53
N THR A 88 -4.91 7.95 29.19
CA THR A 88 -4.30 9.29 29.11
C THR A 88 -3.89 9.55 27.67
N PRO A 89 -4.57 10.46 26.95
CA PRO A 89 -4.18 10.87 25.60
C PRO A 89 -2.79 11.53 25.57
N ALA A 90 -1.98 11.19 24.58
CA ALA A 90 -0.74 11.92 24.28
C ALA A 90 -1.05 13.35 23.80
N PRO A 91 -0.14 14.32 24.00
CA PRO A 91 -0.40 15.72 23.64
C PRO A 91 -0.34 16.00 22.13
N ASN A 92 0.34 15.15 21.36
CA ASN A 92 0.52 15.30 19.92
C ASN A 92 -0.53 14.52 19.14
N ASN A 93 -1.18 15.19 18.18
CA ASN A 93 -2.16 14.57 17.29
C ASN A 93 -1.54 14.21 15.94
N VAL A 94 -1.75 12.96 15.50
CA VAL A 94 -1.23 12.38 14.26
C VAL A 94 -2.34 11.61 13.53
N PHE A 95 -2.18 11.38 12.24
CA PHE A 95 -3.00 10.38 11.56
C PHE A 95 -2.54 9.00 12.03
N LEU A 96 -3.47 8.16 12.46
CA LEU A 96 -3.12 6.81 12.88
C LEU A 96 -2.94 5.94 11.65
N THR A 97 -1.91 5.10 11.64
CA THR A 97 -1.65 4.15 10.56
C THR A 97 -1.54 2.74 11.11
N LYS A 98 -2.11 1.76 10.41
CA LYS A 98 -1.98 0.33 10.70
C LYS A 98 -1.82 -0.44 9.39
N LYS A 99 -0.76 -1.26 9.31
CA LYS A 99 -0.64 -2.27 8.26
C LYS A 99 -1.36 -3.54 8.71
N VAL A 100 -2.14 -4.12 7.82
CA VAL A 100 -2.79 -5.42 8.00
C VAL A 100 -2.25 -6.36 6.94
N LYS A 101 -1.63 -7.45 7.40
CA LYS A 101 -0.97 -8.43 6.55
C LYS A 101 -1.99 -9.34 5.89
N LEU A 102 -1.94 -9.43 4.55
CA LEU A 102 -2.65 -10.42 3.76
C LEU A 102 -1.74 -11.60 3.40
N GLY A 103 -0.42 -11.42 3.49
CA GLY A 103 0.56 -12.47 3.17
C GLY A 103 0.81 -12.58 1.66
N ALA A 104 1.37 -13.71 1.23
CA ALA A 104 1.69 -13.95 -0.17
C ALA A 104 0.43 -14.38 -0.95
N LEU A 105 -0.15 -13.47 -1.71
CA LEU A 105 -1.30 -13.75 -2.57
C LEU A 105 -0.84 -14.29 -3.93
N ASN A 106 -1.49 -15.37 -4.39
CA ASN A 106 -1.25 -15.91 -5.73
C ASN A 106 -1.79 -14.96 -6.81
N LEU A 107 -1.29 -15.11 -8.04
CA LEU A 107 -1.87 -14.41 -9.20
C LEU A 107 -3.36 -14.74 -9.35
N GLY A 108 -4.15 -13.74 -9.73
CA GLY A 108 -5.60 -13.85 -9.89
C GLY A 108 -6.38 -12.85 -9.04
N THR A 109 -7.69 -13.03 -8.98
CA THR A 109 -8.60 -12.15 -8.24
C THR A 109 -9.05 -12.83 -6.94
N HIS A 110 -8.95 -12.08 -5.85
CA HIS A 110 -9.34 -12.52 -4.50
C HIS A 110 -10.47 -11.63 -4.00
N PRO A 111 -11.65 -12.19 -3.68
CA PRO A 111 -12.71 -11.43 -3.01
C PRO A 111 -12.23 -10.86 -1.69
N LEU A 112 -12.69 -9.64 -1.37
CA LEU A 112 -12.38 -8.92 -0.14
C LEU A 112 -13.68 -8.42 0.49
N ASP A 113 -13.97 -8.87 1.70
CA ASP A 113 -15.05 -8.34 2.54
C ASP A 113 -14.43 -7.42 3.61
N LEU A 114 -14.76 -6.13 3.57
CA LEU A 114 -14.35 -5.16 4.58
C LEU A 114 -15.51 -4.89 5.54
N ILE A 115 -15.28 -5.15 6.83
CA ILE A 115 -16.25 -4.93 7.91
C ILE A 115 -15.72 -3.86 8.87
N ILE A 116 -16.44 -2.75 9.04
CA ILE A 116 -16.11 -1.67 9.97
C ILE A 116 -17.11 -1.67 11.12
N ARG A 117 -16.60 -1.83 12.36
CA ARG A 117 -17.38 -1.84 13.61
C ARG A 117 -18.60 -2.77 13.58
N ASN A 118 -18.51 -3.88 12.85
CA ASN A 118 -19.58 -4.88 12.64
C ASN A 118 -20.88 -4.35 12.01
N ASN A 119 -20.89 -3.12 11.49
CA ASN A 119 -22.11 -2.45 11.03
C ASN A 119 -22.03 -1.96 9.58
N ILE A 120 -20.82 -1.68 9.08
CA ILE A 120 -20.60 -1.21 7.73
C ILE A 120 -19.86 -2.33 6.99
N SER A 121 -20.44 -2.81 5.89
CA SER A 121 -19.81 -3.80 5.02
C SER A 121 -19.50 -3.15 3.67
N ASN A 122 -18.32 -3.41 3.14
CA ASN A 122 -17.94 -3.08 1.79
C ASN A 122 -17.37 -4.32 1.10
N GLU A 123 -17.97 -4.71 -0.02
CA GLU A 123 -17.45 -5.78 -0.86
C GLU A 123 -16.40 -5.21 -1.82
N GLY A 124 -15.36 -5.97 -2.08
CA GLY A 124 -14.26 -5.58 -2.93
C GLY A 124 -13.51 -6.77 -3.53
N LEU A 125 -12.47 -6.43 -4.29
CA LEU A 125 -11.63 -7.37 -5.01
C LEU A 125 -10.18 -6.91 -4.91
N ILE A 126 -9.28 -7.87 -4.70
CA ILE A 126 -7.84 -7.69 -4.89
C ILE A 126 -7.42 -8.47 -6.13
N SER A 127 -6.95 -7.76 -7.16
CA SER A 127 -6.42 -8.36 -8.39
C SER A 127 -4.91 -8.35 -8.36
N VAL A 128 -4.30 -9.53 -8.28
CA VAL A 128 -2.85 -9.73 -8.29
C VAL A 128 -2.41 -10.13 -9.68
N ASN A 129 -1.82 -9.18 -10.40
CA ASN A 129 -1.24 -9.36 -11.73
C ASN A 129 0.28 -9.55 -11.63
N PRO A 130 0.98 -9.98 -12.70
CA PRO A 130 2.44 -10.09 -12.70
C PRO A 130 3.16 -8.76 -12.39
N ASN A 131 2.53 -7.63 -12.71
CA ASN A 131 3.13 -6.30 -12.65
C ASN A 131 2.45 -5.34 -11.68
N THR A 132 1.20 -5.60 -11.30
CA THR A 132 0.39 -4.71 -10.46
C THR A 132 -0.37 -5.51 -9.41
N ILE A 133 -0.72 -4.84 -8.32
CA ILE A 133 -1.72 -5.29 -7.37
C ILE A 133 -2.76 -4.19 -7.26
N GLU A 134 -4.00 -4.53 -7.57
CA GLU A 134 -5.12 -3.60 -7.61
C GLU A 134 -6.12 -3.95 -6.51
N LEU A 135 -6.68 -2.94 -5.88
CA LEU A 135 -7.73 -3.00 -4.87
C LEU A 135 -8.93 -2.25 -5.42
N ASP A 136 -10.07 -2.90 -5.54
CA ASP A 136 -11.32 -2.26 -5.94
C ASP A 136 -12.42 -2.57 -4.93
N PHE A 137 -13.34 -1.62 -4.74
CA PHE A 137 -14.48 -1.78 -3.85
C PHE A 137 -15.76 -1.40 -4.60
N SER A 138 -16.78 -2.25 -4.52
CA SER A 138 -18.10 -1.99 -5.09
C SER A 138 -18.83 -0.88 -4.34
N THR A 139 -18.61 -0.80 -3.02
CA THR A 139 -19.11 0.27 -2.14
C THR A 139 -17.97 0.85 -1.30
N LYS A 140 -18.06 2.14 -0.97
CA LYS A 140 -16.98 2.87 -0.28
C LYS A 140 -17.46 3.52 1.02
N ASN A 141 -18.41 2.89 1.70
CA ASN A 141 -18.98 3.45 2.92
C ASN A 141 -17.93 3.45 4.04
N GLY A 142 -17.65 4.62 4.61
CA GLY A 142 -16.67 4.73 5.70
C GLY A 142 -15.22 4.65 5.24
N ILE A 143 -14.96 4.61 3.92
CA ILE A 143 -13.60 4.50 3.37
C ILE A 143 -13.37 5.39 2.16
N SER A 144 -12.12 5.82 2.03
CA SER A 144 -11.56 6.35 0.79
C SER A 144 -10.28 5.60 0.45
N SER A 145 -9.76 5.80 -0.76
CA SER A 145 -8.40 5.40 -1.10
C SER A 145 -7.77 6.45 -2.00
N LYS A 146 -6.48 6.70 -1.77
CA LYS A 146 -5.62 7.45 -2.67
C LYS A 146 -4.92 6.56 -3.70
N HIS A 147 -4.69 5.29 -3.36
CA HIS A 147 -3.92 4.35 -4.15
C HIS A 147 -4.62 2.99 -4.16
N TYR A 148 -5.45 2.79 -5.17
CA TYR A 148 -6.10 1.52 -5.49
C TYR A 148 -5.19 0.58 -6.29
N GLU A 149 -3.98 1.01 -6.64
CA GLU A 149 -3.03 0.22 -7.43
C GLU A 149 -1.61 0.45 -6.91
N VAL A 150 -0.84 -0.64 -6.88
CA VAL A 150 0.60 -0.61 -6.65
C VAL A 150 1.32 -1.47 -7.68
N ASN A 151 2.32 -0.91 -8.34
CA ASN A 151 3.24 -1.63 -9.20
C ASN A 151 4.10 -2.57 -8.34
N ARG A 152 4.36 -3.77 -8.88
CA ARG A 152 5.12 -4.80 -8.20
C ARG A 152 6.61 -4.69 -8.47
N PHE A 153 7.39 -5.01 -7.46
CA PHE A 153 8.79 -5.36 -7.64
C PHE A 153 8.90 -6.82 -8.08
N HIS A 154 9.77 -7.09 -9.06
CA HIS A 154 10.21 -8.43 -9.42
C HIS A 154 11.40 -8.86 -8.57
N PRO A 155 11.69 -10.17 -8.42
CA PRO A 155 12.66 -10.67 -7.43
C PRO A 155 14.09 -10.13 -7.53
N ASN A 156 14.50 -9.64 -8.70
CA ASN A 156 15.84 -9.11 -8.97
C ASN A 156 15.86 -7.57 -8.99
N ASP A 157 14.69 -6.94 -8.82
CA ASP A 157 14.59 -5.50 -8.84
C ASP A 157 15.15 -4.91 -7.55
N TYR A 158 15.70 -3.73 -7.68
CA TYR A 158 16.11 -2.91 -6.56
C TYR A 158 16.01 -1.45 -6.93
N TRP A 159 15.79 -0.63 -5.92
CA TRP A 159 15.79 0.81 -6.08
C TRP A 159 16.67 1.45 -5.03
N GLY A 160 16.94 2.72 -5.19
CA GLY A 160 17.69 3.44 -4.20
C GLY A 160 17.94 4.89 -4.53
N ILE A 161 18.75 5.48 -3.69
CA ILE A 161 19.17 6.87 -3.78
C ILE A 161 20.64 6.96 -3.38
N ALA A 162 21.38 7.81 -4.09
CA ALA A 162 22.70 8.27 -3.69
C ALA A 162 22.69 9.80 -3.59
N SER A 163 23.28 10.35 -2.55
CA SER A 163 23.25 11.79 -2.27
C SER A 163 24.51 12.29 -1.58
N VAL A 164 24.75 13.59 -1.71
CA VAL A 164 25.78 14.35 -1.01
C VAL A 164 25.21 15.68 -0.53
N ASP A 165 25.67 16.17 0.61
CA ASP A 165 25.18 17.43 1.17
C ASP A 165 25.56 18.65 0.31
N SER A 166 26.69 18.58 -0.39
CA SER A 166 27.24 19.67 -1.21
C SER A 166 27.25 19.31 -2.68
N SER A 167 26.74 20.20 -3.53
CA SER A 167 26.82 20.06 -5.00
C SER A 167 28.25 20.02 -5.54
N TYR A 168 29.23 20.51 -4.77
CA TYR A 168 30.66 20.37 -5.11
C TYR A 168 31.09 18.89 -5.21
N HIS A 169 30.42 18.00 -4.49
CA HIS A 169 30.68 16.56 -4.47
C HIS A 169 29.72 15.76 -5.38
N ALA A 170 28.91 16.42 -6.22
CA ALA A 170 27.93 15.77 -7.09
C ALA A 170 28.56 14.69 -8.00
N ILE A 171 29.81 14.90 -8.41
CA ILE A 171 30.55 13.94 -9.24
C ILE A 171 30.67 12.54 -8.60
N TYR A 172 30.72 12.45 -7.27
CA TYR A 172 30.81 11.15 -6.59
C TYR A 172 29.49 10.38 -6.66
N VAL A 173 28.35 11.09 -6.60
CA VAL A 173 27.03 10.49 -6.85
C VAL A 173 26.97 9.96 -8.27
N ASP A 174 27.34 10.75 -9.27
CA ASP A 174 27.32 10.30 -10.67
C ASP A 174 28.25 9.10 -10.93
N GLN A 175 29.46 9.12 -10.36
CA GLN A 175 30.39 7.98 -10.47
C GLN A 175 29.84 6.73 -9.80
N PHE A 176 29.20 6.86 -8.62
CA PHE A 176 28.56 5.73 -7.94
C PHE A 176 27.43 5.15 -8.81
N ILE A 177 26.55 6.01 -9.33
CA ILE A 177 25.46 5.60 -10.23
C ILE A 177 26.00 4.89 -11.48
N ASN A 178 27.07 5.41 -12.08
CA ASN A 178 27.69 4.78 -13.25
C ASN A 178 28.26 3.38 -12.93
N LYS A 179 28.86 3.20 -11.74
CA LYS A 179 29.36 1.89 -11.30
C LYS A 179 28.23 0.89 -11.08
N ILE A 180 27.18 1.25 -10.35
CA ILE A 180 26.04 0.32 -10.15
C ILE A 180 25.34 0.01 -11.47
N THR A 181 25.27 0.96 -12.39
CA THR A 181 24.67 0.76 -13.72
C THR A 181 25.48 -0.22 -14.56
N ALA A 182 26.81 -0.25 -14.41
CA ALA A 182 27.66 -1.18 -15.14
C ALA A 182 27.46 -2.66 -14.72
N GLU A 183 27.04 -2.89 -13.47
CA GLU A 183 26.77 -4.22 -12.90
C GLU A 183 25.29 -4.63 -12.98
N SER A 184 24.44 -3.78 -13.56
CA SER A 184 22.98 -3.93 -13.47
C SER A 184 22.31 -3.69 -14.82
N THR A 185 21.09 -4.20 -14.95
CA THR A 185 20.26 -3.92 -16.11
C THR A 185 19.28 -2.80 -15.73
N PRO A 186 19.31 -1.64 -16.43
CA PRO A 186 18.27 -0.63 -16.26
C PRO A 186 16.90 -1.26 -16.50
N ILE A 187 15.92 -0.96 -15.64
CA ILE A 187 14.54 -1.33 -15.92
C ILE A 187 14.08 -0.45 -17.08
N ASN A 188 14.08 -1.03 -18.28
CA ASN A 188 13.68 -0.31 -19.48
C ASN A 188 12.16 -0.10 -19.42
N GLN A 189 11.75 1.16 -19.27
CA GLN A 189 10.34 1.56 -19.16
C GLN A 189 9.65 0.99 -17.92
N PRO A 190 10.00 1.44 -16.70
CA PRO A 190 9.25 1.05 -15.51
C PRO A 190 7.79 1.49 -15.68
N ASN A 191 6.85 0.69 -15.17
CA ASN A 191 5.45 1.08 -15.17
C ASN A 191 5.28 2.40 -14.43
N ILE A 192 4.53 3.32 -15.02
CA ILE A 192 4.17 4.60 -14.41
C ILE A 192 3.31 4.30 -13.17
N GLY A 193 3.43 5.13 -12.13
CA GLY A 193 2.58 5.03 -10.94
C GLY A 193 3.32 4.57 -9.68
N ASN A 194 2.54 4.18 -8.67
CA ASN A 194 3.00 3.98 -7.31
C ASN A 194 3.64 2.59 -7.11
N TYR A 195 4.83 2.53 -6.54
CA TYR A 195 5.50 1.29 -6.09
C TYR A 195 5.42 1.11 -4.55
N GLY A 196 4.67 1.97 -3.86
CA GLY A 196 4.53 1.98 -2.40
C GLY A 196 5.65 2.72 -1.66
N TYR A 197 6.86 2.76 -2.24
CA TYR A 197 8.03 3.44 -1.69
C TYR A 197 8.38 4.74 -2.43
N PHE A 198 8.14 4.74 -3.74
CA PHE A 198 8.28 5.87 -4.66
C PHE A 198 7.20 5.74 -5.74
N SER A 199 7.05 6.78 -6.56
CA SER A 199 6.24 6.74 -7.77
C SER A 199 7.10 6.98 -9.00
N ILE A 200 6.69 6.43 -10.15
CA ILE A 200 7.27 6.76 -11.45
C ILE A 200 6.35 7.76 -12.14
N SER A 201 6.88 8.93 -12.51
CA SER A 201 6.15 9.97 -13.24
C SER A 201 5.88 9.54 -14.69
N PRO A 202 4.97 10.21 -15.43
CA PRO A 202 4.79 9.96 -16.85
C PRO A 202 6.04 10.18 -17.72
N GLN A 203 7.04 10.91 -17.20
CA GLN A 203 8.34 11.14 -17.86
C GLN A 203 9.35 10.02 -17.56
N GLY A 204 9.03 9.10 -16.66
CA GLY A 204 9.92 8.03 -16.19
C GLY A 204 10.80 8.43 -15.01
N ASP A 205 10.56 9.59 -14.40
CA ASP A 205 11.33 10.05 -13.24
C ASP A 205 10.81 9.39 -11.96
N ILE A 206 11.72 9.04 -11.05
CA ILE A 206 11.37 8.57 -9.70
C ILE A 206 11.01 9.76 -8.83
N GLU A 207 9.76 9.80 -8.38
CA GLU A 207 9.20 10.79 -7.46
C GLU A 207 9.15 10.22 -6.04
N LEU A 208 9.77 10.95 -5.11
CA LEU A 208 9.75 10.63 -3.69
C LEU A 208 8.69 11.46 -2.96
N SER A 209 8.13 10.91 -1.90
CA SER A 209 7.19 11.63 -1.02
C SER A 209 7.86 12.72 -0.16
N TYR A 210 9.19 12.83 -0.25
CA TYR A 210 10.03 13.79 0.43
C TYR A 210 11.10 14.32 -0.51
N THR A 211 11.74 15.44 -0.15
CA THR A 211 12.85 16.02 -0.92
C THR A 211 14.16 15.74 -0.20
N PRO A 212 15.06 14.91 -0.76
CA PRO A 212 16.40 14.72 -0.22
C PRO A 212 17.16 16.05 -0.19
N ARG A 213 18.04 16.23 0.80
CA ARG A 213 18.91 17.41 0.90
C ARG A 213 20.11 17.28 -0.03
N GLY A 214 20.61 18.42 -0.49
CA GLY A 214 21.83 18.48 -1.31
C GLY A 214 21.62 17.98 -2.74
N TYR A 215 22.68 17.43 -3.34
CA TYR A 215 22.61 16.80 -4.66
C TYR A 215 22.33 15.31 -4.50
N TYR A 216 21.36 14.78 -5.23
CA TYR A 216 21.00 13.38 -5.18
C TYR A 216 20.60 12.84 -6.55
N ARG A 217 20.70 11.52 -6.68
CA ARG A 217 20.14 10.77 -7.80
C ARG A 217 19.46 9.51 -7.29
N THR A 218 18.29 9.23 -7.84
CA THR A 218 17.53 8.01 -7.63
C THR A 218 17.79 7.03 -8.78
N PHE A 219 17.58 5.74 -8.52
CA PHE A 219 17.70 4.69 -9.52
C PHE A 219 16.73 3.55 -9.22
N PHE A 220 16.30 2.88 -10.29
CA PHE A 220 15.49 1.67 -10.25
C PHE A 220 15.99 0.73 -11.34
N MET A 221 16.51 -0.43 -10.93
CA MET A 221 17.33 -1.32 -11.76
C MET A 221 17.09 -2.78 -11.36
N SER A 222 17.63 -3.71 -12.14
CA SER A 222 17.57 -5.15 -11.85
C SER A 222 18.99 -5.73 -11.83
N ALA A 223 19.29 -6.59 -10.85
CA ALA A 223 20.57 -7.28 -10.71
C ALA A 223 20.37 -8.70 -10.14
N GLU A 224 21.15 -9.66 -10.63
CA GLU A 224 21.14 -11.04 -10.11
C GLU A 224 22.04 -11.20 -8.87
N ASP A 225 23.08 -10.38 -8.76
CA ASP A 225 24.05 -10.38 -7.65
C ASP A 225 24.26 -8.96 -7.09
N PHE A 226 24.08 -8.82 -5.78
CA PHE A 226 24.23 -7.55 -5.06
C PHE A 226 25.61 -7.37 -4.40
N THR A 227 26.51 -8.34 -4.55
CA THR A 227 27.84 -8.34 -3.91
C THR A 227 28.66 -7.12 -4.31
N GLN A 228 28.71 -6.79 -5.62
CA GLN A 228 29.46 -5.63 -6.11
C GLN A 228 28.82 -4.31 -5.71
N ILE A 229 27.48 -4.24 -5.71
CA ILE A 229 26.75 -3.05 -5.27
C ILE A 229 27.11 -2.70 -3.82
N ASN A 230 27.15 -3.69 -2.93
CA ASN A 230 27.58 -3.49 -1.55
C ASN A 230 29.07 -3.07 -1.47
N ALA A 231 29.95 -3.66 -2.28
CA ALA A 231 31.36 -3.28 -2.32
C ALA A 231 31.54 -1.80 -2.71
N TYR A 232 30.79 -1.31 -3.70
CA TYR A 232 30.80 0.10 -4.08
C TYR A 232 30.30 1.01 -2.96
N ILE A 233 29.23 0.63 -2.24
CA ILE A 233 28.76 1.41 -1.09
C ILE A 233 29.88 1.56 -0.05
N GLN A 234 30.64 0.48 0.23
CA GLN A 234 31.77 0.54 1.16
C GLN A 234 32.97 1.34 0.62
N GLU A 235 33.21 1.33 -0.69
CA GLU A 235 34.25 2.15 -1.31
C GLU A 235 33.99 3.64 -1.10
N TYR A 236 32.77 4.11 -1.38
CA TYR A 236 32.41 5.54 -1.27
C TYR A 236 32.34 6.02 0.17
N LYS A 237 31.96 5.14 1.10
CA LYS A 237 32.05 5.39 2.55
C LYS A 237 33.45 5.82 3.00
N ASN A 238 34.49 5.27 2.39
CA ASN A 238 35.87 5.51 2.83
C ASN A 238 36.50 6.76 2.21
N LEU A 239 35.74 7.55 1.43
CA LEU A 239 36.22 8.77 0.79
C LEU A 239 36.35 9.97 1.74
N GLY A 240 35.80 9.89 2.97
CA GLY A 240 35.84 10.99 3.93
C GLY A 240 34.98 12.21 3.51
N ILE A 241 33.98 11.97 2.67
CA ILE A 241 32.96 12.94 2.26
C ILE A 241 31.61 12.51 2.83
N SER A 242 30.70 13.47 3.04
CA SER A 242 29.31 13.19 3.44
C SER A 242 28.49 12.66 2.27
N PHE A 243 28.83 11.43 1.87
CA PHE A 243 28.16 10.63 0.87
C PHE A 243 27.19 9.67 1.56
N HIS A 244 25.98 9.61 1.03
CA HIS A 244 24.93 8.72 1.49
C HIS A 244 24.45 7.89 0.31
N ALA A 245 24.31 6.58 0.51
CA ALA A 245 23.67 5.72 -0.45
C ALA A 245 22.83 4.69 0.27
N THR A 246 21.63 4.45 -0.26
CA THR A 246 20.76 3.36 0.18
C THR A 246 20.26 2.62 -1.04
N VAL A 247 20.39 1.30 -1.00
CA VAL A 247 19.88 0.34 -1.98
C VAL A 247 18.94 -0.60 -1.25
N ILE A 248 17.72 -0.75 -1.76
CA ILE A 248 16.70 -1.64 -1.22
C ILE A 248 16.30 -2.60 -2.33
N THR A 249 16.48 -3.90 -2.07
CA THR A 249 16.09 -4.97 -3.01
C THR A 249 14.62 -5.33 -2.85
N ALA A 250 14.04 -5.95 -3.88
CA ALA A 250 12.69 -6.53 -3.83
C ALA A 250 12.50 -7.54 -2.68
N LYS A 251 13.61 -8.14 -2.22
CA LYS A 251 13.66 -9.10 -1.12
C LYS A 251 13.77 -8.46 0.26
N GLY A 252 13.74 -7.13 0.34
CA GLY A 252 13.83 -6.39 1.60
C GLY A 252 15.25 -6.24 2.15
N GLN A 253 16.26 -6.69 1.42
CA GLN A 253 17.66 -6.47 1.81
C GLN A 253 18.02 -5.00 1.60
N VAL A 254 18.63 -4.39 2.62
CA VAL A 254 19.03 -2.99 2.62
C VAL A 254 20.55 -2.91 2.69
N TYR A 255 21.16 -2.31 1.67
CA TYR A 255 22.57 -1.94 1.67
C TYR A 255 22.66 -0.44 1.79
N GLN A 256 23.25 0.05 2.87
CA GLN A 256 23.31 1.48 3.14
C GLN A 256 24.63 1.94 3.71
N HIS A 257 25.00 3.18 3.38
CA HIS A 257 25.98 3.95 4.11
C HIS A 257 25.37 5.28 4.56
N VAL A 258 25.46 5.50 5.86
CA VAL A 258 25.02 6.71 6.53
C VAL A 258 26.13 7.19 7.46
N GLU A 259 26.60 8.42 7.27
CA GLU A 259 27.60 9.04 8.16
C GLU A 259 26.99 9.48 9.51
N ASN A 260 25.68 9.80 9.54
CA ASN A 260 24.99 10.24 10.75
C ASN A 260 23.55 9.71 10.82
N GLU A 261 23.29 8.73 11.69
CA GLU A 261 21.96 8.12 11.90
C GLU A 261 20.89 9.11 12.39
N GLN A 262 21.30 10.27 12.90
CA GLN A 262 20.40 11.35 13.32
C GLN A 262 19.96 12.24 12.16
N SER A 263 20.47 12.02 10.94
CA SER A 263 20.01 12.75 9.77
C SER A 263 18.52 12.41 9.51
N PRO A 264 17.63 13.41 9.32
CA PRO A 264 16.23 13.18 8.99
C PRO A 264 16.05 12.28 7.76
N PHE A 265 17.00 12.34 6.83
CA PHE A 265 17.07 11.46 5.66
C PHE A 265 17.16 9.99 6.05
N VAL A 266 17.97 9.70 7.06
CA VAL A 266 18.25 8.34 7.52
C VAL A 266 17.09 7.83 8.34
N GLN A 267 16.48 8.67 9.17
CA GLN A 267 15.28 8.28 9.91
C GLN A 267 14.12 7.96 8.96
N GLN A 268 13.94 8.70 7.86
CA GLN A 268 12.92 8.37 6.85
C GLN A 268 13.27 7.15 6.01
N THR A 269 14.54 6.98 5.63
CA THR A 269 14.96 5.79 4.88
C THR A 269 14.92 4.54 5.77
N LEU A 270 15.25 4.68 7.05
CA LEU A 270 15.04 3.65 8.07
C LEU A 270 13.55 3.43 8.29
N GLU A 271 12.69 4.45 8.36
CA GLU A 271 11.23 4.25 8.40
C GLU A 271 10.76 3.45 7.17
N LEU A 272 11.29 3.68 5.97
CA LEU A 272 11.00 2.84 4.79
C LEU A 272 11.48 1.39 4.94
N CYS A 273 12.49 1.12 5.79
CA CYS A 273 13.14 -0.18 6.01
C CYS A 273 12.78 -0.87 7.35
N THR A 274 12.21 -0.15 8.31
CA THR A 274 11.95 -0.56 9.70
C THR A 274 10.50 -0.33 10.08
N ILE A 275 9.57 -0.34 9.11
CA ILE A 275 8.16 -0.58 9.43
C ILE A 275 7.98 -2.11 9.51
N PRO A 276 8.00 -2.72 10.71
CA PRO A 276 7.58 -4.11 10.88
C PRO A 276 6.08 -4.29 10.60
#